data_AF-A0A501WQY6-F1
#
_entry.id   AF-A0A501WQY6-F1
#
_cell.length_a   1.000
_cell.length_b   1.000
_cell.length_c   1.000
_cell.angle_alpha   90.00
_cell.angle_beta   90.00
_cell.angle_gamma   90.00
#
_symmetry.space_group_name_H-M   'P 1'
#
loop_
_entity.id
_entity.type
_entity.pdbx_description
1 polymer ?
#
loop_
_entity_poly.entity_id
_entity_poly.type
_entity_poly.pdbx_seq_one_letter_code
_entity_poly.pdbx_strand_id
1 'polypeptide(L)'
;MKRTANKLVAMGLLLAAPLVTVACAAPPTDVSAIEKEVQTDLAQIGINGVDTSTLTVKQLQEIKLIAGQQTDRQSKQNQINALLGRAPGSQAG
;
A
#
# COMPACT_ATOMS: atom_id res chain seq x y z
N MET A 1 9.59 -48.60 51.57
CA MET A 1 9.80 -47.20 52.00
C MET A 1 8.89 -46.28 51.18
N LYS A 2 8.04 -45.52 51.88
CA LYS A 2 7.47 -44.18 51.56
C LYS A 2 6.81 -43.92 50.19
N ARG A 3 5.47 -43.89 50.25
CA ARG A 3 4.51 -43.13 49.43
C ARG A 3 4.99 -41.69 49.21
N THR A 4 4.86 -41.11 48.01
CA THR A 4 4.34 -39.73 47.82
C THR A 4 4.02 -39.50 46.32
N ALA A 5 2.75 -39.58 45.94
CA ALA A 5 2.28 -39.05 44.65
C ALA A 5 1.94 -37.56 44.87
N ASN A 6 2.80 -36.68 44.38
CA ASN A 6 2.60 -35.24 44.47
C ASN A 6 1.45 -34.83 43.56
N LYS A 7 0.33 -34.45 44.18
CA LYS A 7 -0.70 -33.62 43.57
C LYS A 7 -0.08 -32.23 43.34
N LEU A 8 -0.03 -31.76 42.10
CA LEU A 8 0.04 -30.33 41.84
C LEU A 8 -0.99 -29.96 40.77
N VAL A 9 -1.95 -29.18 41.27
CA VAL A 9 -3.02 -28.47 40.60
C VAL A 9 -2.41 -27.54 39.55
N ALA A 10 -2.73 -27.75 38.29
CA ALA A 10 -2.54 -26.73 37.26
C ALA A 10 -3.84 -25.91 37.18
N MET A 11 -3.89 -24.80 37.94
CA MET A 11 -4.90 -23.76 37.73
C MET A 11 -4.63 -23.16 36.34
N GLY A 12 -5.46 -23.55 35.38
CA GLY A 12 -5.52 -22.91 34.06
C GLY A 12 -6.01 -21.48 34.23
N LEU A 13 -5.07 -20.54 34.19
CA LEU A 13 -5.33 -19.11 34.17
C LEU A 13 -5.95 -18.78 32.80
N LEU A 14 -7.28 -18.57 32.74
CA LEU A 14 -7.93 -17.99 31.58
C LEU A 14 -7.46 -16.54 31.45
N LEU A 15 -6.46 -16.33 30.59
CA LEU A 15 -6.09 -15.01 30.10
C LEU A 15 -7.22 -14.51 29.20
N ALA A 16 -8.10 -13.67 29.76
CA ALA A 16 -9.01 -12.85 28.96
C ALA A 16 -8.16 -11.83 28.18
N ALA A 17 -7.86 -12.15 26.93
CA ALA A 17 -7.20 -11.21 26.02
C ALA A 17 -8.14 -10.01 25.79
N PRO A 18 -7.64 -8.76 25.89
CA PRO A 18 -8.45 -7.60 25.57
C PRO A 18 -8.73 -7.64 24.07
N LEU A 19 -10.01 -7.77 23.71
CA LEU A 19 -10.49 -7.51 22.36
C LEU A 19 -10.29 -6.02 22.08
N VAL A 20 -9.10 -5.68 21.57
CA VAL A 20 -8.84 -4.39 20.95
C VAL A 20 -9.73 -4.32 19.73
N THR A 21 -10.88 -3.67 19.90
CA THR A 21 -11.73 -3.23 18.82
C THR A 21 -10.98 -2.12 18.09
N VAL A 22 -10.11 -2.53 17.16
CA VAL A 22 -9.56 -1.64 16.15
C VAL A 22 -10.76 -1.24 15.29
N ALA A 23 -11.38 -0.12 15.64
CA ALA A 23 -12.19 0.63 14.69
C ALA A 23 -11.22 1.04 13.58
N CYS A 24 -11.17 0.25 12.51
CA CYS A 24 -10.52 0.61 11.25
C CYS A 24 -11.31 1.78 10.64
N ALA A 25 -11.14 2.97 11.20
CA ALA A 25 -11.25 4.18 10.41
C ALA A 25 -10.20 4.03 9.33
N ALA A 26 -10.64 3.83 8.07
CA ALA A 26 -9.74 3.94 6.93
C ALA A 26 -8.96 5.25 7.13
N PRO A 27 -7.61 5.20 7.21
CA PRO A 27 -6.83 6.40 7.46
C PRO A 27 -7.23 7.46 6.44
N PRO A 28 -7.21 8.76 6.80
CA PRO A 28 -7.31 9.81 5.78
C PRO A 28 -6.32 9.41 4.69
N THR A 29 -6.81 9.24 3.47
CA THR A 29 -5.97 8.81 2.37
C THR A 29 -4.90 9.88 2.22
N ASP A 30 -3.71 9.62 2.75
CA ASP A 30 -2.60 10.56 2.76
C ASP A 30 -2.14 10.69 1.32
N VAL A 31 -2.79 11.58 0.57
CA VAL A 31 -2.53 11.81 -0.85
C VAL A 31 -1.04 12.10 -1.03
N SER A 32 -0.45 12.85 -0.11
CA SER A 32 0.99 13.12 -0.03
C SER A 32 1.86 11.86 0.09
N ALA A 33 1.41 10.82 0.80
CA ALA A 33 2.13 9.55 0.87
C ALA A 33 2.01 8.78 -0.45
N ILE A 34 0.80 8.75 -1.04
CA ILE A 34 0.57 8.13 -2.34
C ILE A 34 1.39 8.83 -3.43
N GLU A 35 1.46 10.16 -3.43
CA GLU A 35 2.27 10.94 -4.36
C GLU A 35 3.75 10.57 -4.27
N LYS A 36 4.31 10.43 -3.06
CA LYS A 36 5.71 10.02 -2.84
C LYS A 36 5.97 8.59 -3.32
N GLU A 37 5.06 7.67 -3.03
CA GLU A 37 5.15 6.29 -3.50
C GLU A 37 5.10 6.24 -5.02
N VAL A 38 4.15 6.93 -5.65
CA VAL A 38 4.03 7.03 -7.11
C VAL A 38 5.30 7.64 -7.71
N GLN A 39 5.84 8.71 -7.13
CA GLN A 39 7.07 9.32 -7.62
C GLN A 39 8.26 8.36 -7.55
N THR A 40 8.32 7.53 -6.49
CA THR A 40 9.32 6.47 -6.36
C THR A 40 9.12 5.38 -7.41
N ASP A 41 7.90 4.92 -7.62
CA ASP A 41 7.54 3.91 -8.61
C ASP A 41 7.88 4.37 -10.03
N LEU A 42 7.55 5.62 -10.37
CA LEU A 42 7.88 6.26 -11.64
C LEU A 42 9.40 6.30 -11.86
N ALA A 43 10.17 6.69 -10.85
CA ALA A 43 11.62 6.70 -10.93
C ALA A 43 12.21 5.28 -11.15
N GLN A 44 11.66 4.25 -10.49
CA GLN A 44 12.11 2.85 -10.64
C GLN A 44 11.88 2.29 -12.05
N ILE A 45 10.79 2.72 -12.69
CA ILE A 45 10.50 2.36 -14.08
C ILE A 45 11.16 3.31 -15.09
N GLY A 46 11.89 4.35 -14.65
CA GLY A 46 12.62 5.28 -15.51
C GLY A 46 11.79 6.43 -16.09
N ILE A 47 10.60 6.69 -15.56
CA ILE A 47 9.80 7.88 -15.87
C ILE A 47 10.18 8.97 -14.88
N ASN A 48 10.85 10.01 -15.37
CA ASN A 48 11.27 11.16 -14.58
C ASN A 48 10.58 12.44 -15.07
N GLY A 49 10.42 13.43 -14.19
CA GLY A 49 9.87 14.74 -14.55
C GLY A 49 8.35 14.82 -14.63
N VAL A 50 7.63 13.81 -14.14
CA VAL A 50 6.17 13.87 -13.97
C VAL A 50 5.87 14.57 -12.65
N ASP A 51 5.07 15.64 -12.71
CA ASP A 51 4.59 16.35 -11.53
C ASP A 51 3.36 15.63 -10.95
N THR A 52 3.59 14.76 -9.97
CA THR A 52 2.54 13.94 -9.35
C THR A 52 1.50 14.77 -8.60
N SER A 53 1.83 15.99 -8.18
CA SER A 53 0.89 16.90 -7.50
C SER A 53 -0.19 17.46 -8.44
N THR A 54 0.00 17.34 -9.77
CA THR A 54 -1.02 17.71 -10.77
C THR A 54 -2.00 16.56 -11.08
N LEU A 55 -1.73 15.37 -10.54
CA LEU A 55 -2.53 14.17 -10.80
C LEU A 55 -3.65 14.03 -9.77
N THR A 56 -4.78 13.51 -10.23
CA THR A 56 -5.86 13.13 -9.32
C THR A 56 -5.49 11.89 -8.52
N VAL A 57 -6.10 11.72 -7.34
CA VAL A 57 -5.92 10.51 -6.50
C VAL A 57 -6.19 9.23 -7.29
N LYS A 58 -7.17 9.25 -8.21
CA LYS A 58 -7.47 8.12 -9.09
C LYS A 58 -6.29 7.79 -10.02
N GLN A 59 -5.69 8.79 -10.65
CA GLN A 59 -4.53 8.60 -11.53
C GLN A 59 -3.33 8.08 -10.75
N LEU A 60 -3.10 8.59 -9.54
CA LEU A 60 -2.04 8.09 -8.66
C LEU A 60 -2.24 6.60 -8.32
N GLN A 61 -3.47 6.19 -7.99
CA GLN A 61 -3.81 4.78 -7.74
C GLN A 61 -3.63 3.89 -8.98
N GLU A 62 -4.03 4.36 -10.15
CA GLU A 62 -3.86 3.64 -11.41
C GLU A 62 -2.37 3.48 -11.78
N ILE A 63 -1.53 4.49 -11.53
CA ILE A 63 -0.07 4.39 -11.72
C ILE A 63 0.51 3.33 -10.79
N LYS A 64 0.14 3.32 -9.51
CA LYS A 64 0.55 2.28 -8.56
C LYS A 64 0.16 0.89 -9.02
N LEU A 65 -1.06 0.75 -9.56
CA LEU A 65 -1.54 -0.52 -10.09
C LEU A 65 -0.62 -1.01 -11.21
N ILE A 66 -0.29 -0.13 -12.18
CA ILE A 66 0.59 -0.46 -13.31
C ILE A 66 2.03 -0.75 -12.84
N ALA A 67 2.57 0.06 -11.93
CA ALA A 67 3.90 -0.13 -11.37
C ALA A 67 4.04 -1.49 -10.66
N GLY A 68 3.00 -1.93 -9.95
CA GLY A 68 2.93 -3.22 -9.27
C GLY A 68 2.68 -4.44 -10.17
N GLN A 69 2.34 -4.25 -11.46
CA GLN A 69 2.12 -5.38 -12.37
C GLN A 69 3.41 -6.17 -12.63
N GLN A 70 3.30 -7.49 -12.83
CA GLN A 70 4.41 -8.33 -13.31
C GLN A 70 4.51 -8.26 -14.85
N THR A 71 4.79 -7.07 -15.37
CA THR A 71 5.07 -6.84 -16.80
C THR A 71 6.47 -6.26 -16.97
N ASP A 72 6.98 -6.24 -18.20
CA ASP A 72 8.27 -5.63 -18.50
C ASP A 72 8.21 -4.10 -18.29
N ARG A 73 9.39 -3.51 -18.03
CA ARG A 73 9.52 -2.07 -17.76
C ARG A 73 8.96 -1.21 -18.89
N GLN A 74 9.14 -1.60 -20.15
CA GLN A 74 8.68 -0.83 -21.31
C GLN A 74 7.15 -0.81 -21.39
N SER A 75 6.50 -1.95 -21.11
CA SER A 75 5.04 -2.04 -21.04
C SER A 75 4.48 -1.15 -19.93
N LYS A 76 5.09 -1.13 -18.75
CA LYS A 76 4.71 -0.22 -17.65
C LYS A 76 4.83 1.24 -18.06
N GLN A 77 5.95 1.61 -18.69
CA GLN A 77 6.18 2.95 -19.19
C GLN A 77 5.11 3.38 -20.20
N ASN A 78 4.80 2.52 -21.17
CA ASN A 78 3.80 2.81 -22.20
C ASN A 78 2.40 3.00 -21.59
N GLN A 79 2.02 2.15 -20.62
CA GLN A 79 0.73 2.24 -19.95
C GLN A 79 0.61 3.52 -19.10
N ILE A 80 1.66 3.86 -18.33
CA ILE A 80 1.67 5.08 -17.53
C ILE A 80 1.70 6.32 -18.42
N ASN A 81 2.49 6.33 -19.49
CA ASN A 81 2.46 7.43 -20.46
C ASN A 81 1.09 7.58 -21.14
N ALA A 82 0.39 6.49 -21.44
CA ALA A 82 -0.97 6.54 -21.96
C ALA A 82 -1.96 7.11 -20.93
N LEU A 83 -1.78 6.80 -19.65
CA LEU A 83 -2.57 7.35 -18.56
C LEU A 83 -2.32 8.86 -18.37
N LEU A 84 -1.06 9.27 -18.37
CA LEU A 84 -0.66 10.67 -18.28
C LEU A 84 -1.06 11.47 -19.52
N GLY A 85 -0.99 10.87 -20.72
CA GLY A 85 -1.44 11.47 -21.97
C GLY A 85 -2.97 11.63 -22.06
N ARG A 86 -3.73 10.83 -21.32
CA ARG A 86 -5.19 10.99 -21.17
C ARG A 86 -5.59 11.98 -20.07
N ALA A 87 -4.64 12.46 -19.26
CA ALA A 87 -4.93 13.50 -18.29
C ALA A 87 -5.42 14.76 -19.03
N PRO A 88 -6.51 15.42 -18.59
CA PRO A 88 -7.16 16.53 -19.29
C PRO A 88 -6.32 17.82 -19.48
N GLY A 89 -5.00 17.79 -19.29
CA GLY A 89 -4.06 18.87 -19.61
C GLY A 89 -3.09 18.56 -20.75
N SER A 90 -3.02 17.32 -21.24
CA SER A 90 -1.97 16.86 -22.17
C SER A 90 -2.35 17.01 -23.66
N GLN A 91 -3.55 17.50 -23.96
CA GLN A 91 -4.06 17.73 -25.33
C GLN A 91 -4.09 19.22 -25.75
N ALA A 92 -3.38 20.10 -25.05
CA ALA A 92 -3.31 21.51 -25.41
C ALA A 92 -1.98 21.85 -26.10
N GLY A 93 -2.01 21.95 -27.44
CA GLY A 93 -1.09 22.78 -28.24
C GLY A 93 0.13 22.07 -28.81
#